data_AF-A0A0S8J970-F1
#
_entry.id   AF-A0A0S8J970-F1
#
_cell.length_a   1.000
_cell.length_b   1.000
_cell.length_c   1.000
_cell.angle_alpha   90.00
_cell.angle_beta   90.00
_cell.angle_gamma   90.00
#
_symmetry.space_group_name_H-M   'P 1'
#
loop_
_entity.id
_entity.type
_entity.pdbx_description
1 polymer ?
#
loop_
_entity_poly.entity_id
_entity_poly.type
_entity_poly.pdbx_seq_one_letter_code
_entity_poly.pdbx_strand_id
1 'polypeptide(L)'
;MSDNWDDGNSTKSLSYRVACETRVNACIMTGNTETPFGGSYNGGLENLPRFLEHWSGRWFHFSGSLVDMWYSDQATGPWGYGVYYTAPYRDWHYDTDLLSPSNWPPGSPRVHTVQRGIWRQIS
;
A
#
# COMPACT_ATOMS: atom_id res chain seq x y z
N MET A 1 1.86 -10.61 -0.63
CA MET A 1 1.56 -11.99 -0.22
C MET A 1 2.73 -12.47 0.62
N SER A 2 2.50 -13.38 1.57
CA SER A 2 3.57 -14.00 2.37
C SER A 2 4.31 -15.10 1.59
N ASP A 3 5.43 -15.58 2.12
CA ASP A 3 6.18 -16.71 1.52
C ASP A 3 5.41 -18.04 1.58
N ASN A 4 4.37 -18.13 2.41
CA ASN A 4 3.47 -19.29 2.48
C ASN A 4 2.31 -19.22 1.47
N TRP A 5 2.26 -18.19 0.62
CA TRP A 5 1.21 -18.08 -0.37
C TRP A 5 1.30 -19.18 -1.42
N ASP A 6 0.16 -19.80 -1.70
CA ASP A 6 0.00 -20.82 -2.73
C ASP A 6 -1.24 -20.46 -3.56
N ASP A 7 -1.02 -20.16 -4.84
CA ASP A 7 -2.07 -19.81 -5.80
C ASP A 7 -3.15 -20.90 -5.89
N GLY A 8 -2.80 -22.17 -5.67
CA GLY A 8 -3.72 -23.30 -5.65
C GLY A 8 -4.73 -23.26 -4.48
N ASN A 9 -4.47 -22.42 -3.47
CA ASN A 9 -5.37 -22.19 -2.34
C ASN A 9 -6.14 -20.86 -2.45
N SER A 10 -5.93 -20.07 -3.51
CA SER A 10 -6.53 -18.72 -3.67
C SER A 10 -8.06 -18.68 -3.56
N THR A 11 -8.74 -19.74 -4.00
CA THR A 11 -10.21 -19.87 -3.95
C THR A 11 -10.71 -20.63 -2.73
N LYS A 12 -9.82 -21.17 -1.90
CA LYS A 12 -10.18 -21.96 -0.72
C LYS A 12 -10.50 -21.07 0.48
N SER A 13 -11.11 -21.69 1.50
CA SER A 13 -11.37 -21.03 2.78
C SER A 13 -10.08 -20.48 3.39
N LEU A 14 -10.23 -19.44 4.21
CA LEU A 14 -9.13 -18.72 4.83
C LEU A 14 -8.17 -19.62 5.63
N SER A 15 -8.67 -20.74 6.16
CA SER A 15 -7.88 -21.77 6.85
C SER A 15 -6.78 -22.44 6.00
N TYR A 16 -6.86 -22.36 4.67
CA TYR A 16 -5.84 -22.89 3.75
C TYR A 16 -4.84 -21.84 3.27
N ARG A 17 -5.08 -20.56 3.57
CA ARG A 17 -4.26 -19.42 3.15
C ARG A 17 -3.53 -18.85 4.37
N VAL A 18 -2.79 -19.69 5.09
CA VAL A 18 -2.15 -19.31 6.36
C VAL A 18 -0.84 -18.58 6.09
N ALA A 19 -0.79 -17.29 6.44
CA ALA A 19 0.39 -16.47 6.21
C ALA A 19 1.60 -16.91 7.05
N CYS A 20 2.78 -16.37 6.76
CA CYS A 20 3.95 -16.36 7.64
C CYS A 20 4.37 -14.92 7.97
N GLU A 21 5.23 -14.74 8.99
CA GLU A 21 5.86 -13.42 9.21
C GLU A 21 6.51 -12.96 7.90
N THR A 22 6.24 -11.72 7.50
CA THR A 22 6.68 -11.19 6.21
C THR A 22 7.27 -9.81 6.41
N ARG A 23 8.38 -9.55 5.70
CA ARG A 23 9.03 -8.24 5.64
C ARG A 23 9.02 -7.74 4.21
N VAL A 24 8.55 -6.52 4.01
CA VAL A 24 8.49 -5.87 2.70
C VAL A 24 9.26 -4.56 2.78
N ASN A 25 10.29 -4.40 1.92
CA ASN A 25 10.84 -3.09 1.60
C ASN A 25 10.38 -2.70 0.19
N ALA A 26 9.48 -1.72 0.11
CA ALA A 26 8.93 -1.29 -1.18
C ALA A 26 8.37 0.14 -1.13
N CYS A 27 8.40 0.81 -2.29
CA CYS A 27 7.55 1.96 -2.54
C CYS A 27 6.34 1.50 -3.35
N ILE A 28 5.14 1.75 -2.83
CA ILE A 28 3.88 1.35 -3.47
C ILE A 28 3.07 2.61 -3.77
N MET A 29 2.71 2.75 -5.04
CA MET A 29 1.70 3.69 -5.50
C MET A 29 0.51 2.90 -6.01
N THR A 30 -0.67 3.13 -5.44
CA THR A 30 -1.87 2.39 -5.81
C THR A 30 -3.13 3.22 -5.59
N GLY A 31 -4.29 2.60 -5.81
CA GLY A 31 -5.58 3.17 -5.51
C GLY A 31 -6.37 2.35 -4.50
N ASN A 32 -7.12 3.02 -3.64
CA ASN A 32 -8.01 2.40 -2.67
C ASN A 32 -9.49 2.52 -3.06
N THR A 33 -10.38 1.81 -2.36
CA THR A 33 -11.82 1.99 -2.54
C THR A 33 -12.27 3.32 -1.94
N GLU A 34 -13.38 3.88 -2.43
CA GLU A 34 -13.97 5.08 -1.84
C GLU A 34 -14.47 4.78 -0.39
N THR A 35 -14.39 5.79 0.49
CA THR A 35 -15.23 5.81 1.70
C THR A 35 -16.52 6.54 1.36
N PRO A 36 -17.65 5.84 1.16
CA PRO A 36 -18.88 6.48 0.73
C PRO A 36 -19.44 7.38 1.83
N PHE A 37 -20.01 8.53 1.44
CA PHE A 37 -20.69 9.44 2.36
C PHE A 37 -21.86 8.72 3.06
N GLY A 38 -21.84 8.69 4.40
CA GLY A 38 -22.84 7.97 5.20
C GLY A 38 -22.69 6.44 5.18
N GLY A 39 -21.62 5.92 4.58
CA GLY A 39 -21.31 4.49 4.52
C GLY A 39 -20.16 4.07 5.44
N SER A 40 -19.63 2.87 5.20
CA SER A 40 -18.53 2.32 6.00
C SER A 40 -17.19 2.87 5.54
N TYR A 41 -16.33 3.24 6.50
CA TYR A 41 -14.94 3.62 6.26
C TYR A 41 -14.21 2.54 5.46
N ASN A 42 -13.44 2.90 4.42
CA ASN A 42 -12.75 1.96 3.54
C ASN A 42 -11.56 1.20 4.19
N GLY A 43 -11.15 1.61 5.39
CA GLY A 43 -10.04 1.03 6.14
C GLY A 43 -8.67 1.67 5.87
N GLY A 44 -8.60 2.76 5.10
CA GLY A 44 -7.41 3.62 5.03
C GLY A 44 -6.11 2.95 4.60
N LEU A 45 -5.01 3.40 5.21
CA LEU A 45 -3.66 2.91 4.96
C LEU A 45 -3.54 1.40 5.25
N GLU A 46 -4.25 0.94 6.27
CA GLU A 46 -4.21 -0.44 6.76
C GLU A 46 -4.72 -1.46 5.75
N ASN A 47 -5.51 -1.00 4.78
CA ASN A 47 -6.05 -1.77 3.66
C ASN A 47 -5.38 -1.45 2.32
N LEU A 48 -4.48 -0.47 2.27
CA LEU A 48 -3.78 -0.12 1.04
C LEU A 48 -2.91 -1.31 0.56
N PRO A 49 -2.15 -1.99 1.44
CA PRO A 49 -1.72 -3.36 1.19
C PRO A 49 -2.91 -4.32 1.38
N ARG A 50 -3.40 -4.88 0.27
CA ARG A 50 -4.54 -5.81 0.30
C ARG A 50 -4.10 -7.20 0.76
N PHE A 51 -4.41 -7.54 2.01
CA PHE A 51 -4.18 -8.87 2.55
C PHE A 51 -5.23 -9.86 2.06
N LEU A 52 -4.80 -11.09 1.75
CA LEU A 52 -5.65 -12.19 1.28
C LEU A 52 -5.38 -13.49 2.04
N GLU A 53 -4.79 -13.41 3.23
CA GLU A 53 -4.32 -14.56 4.00
C GLU A 53 -4.76 -14.46 5.46
N HIS A 54 -4.61 -15.55 6.20
CA HIS A 54 -4.87 -15.62 7.63
C HIS A 54 -3.63 -15.18 8.42
N TRP A 55 -3.60 -13.89 8.78
CA TRP A 55 -2.52 -13.26 9.54
C TRP A 55 -2.68 -13.20 11.06
N SER A 56 -3.75 -13.75 11.64
CA SER A 56 -3.97 -13.65 13.09
C SER A 56 -2.76 -14.22 13.85
N GLY A 57 -2.18 -13.41 14.74
CA GLY A 57 -0.97 -13.76 15.49
C GLY A 57 0.36 -13.62 14.73
N ARG A 58 0.37 -13.00 13.54
CA ARG A 58 1.55 -12.91 12.66
C ARG A 58 1.91 -11.47 12.36
N TRP A 59 3.21 -11.21 12.16
CA TRP A 59 3.73 -9.89 11.87
C TRP A 59 3.84 -9.62 10.37
N PHE A 60 3.49 -8.39 10.00
CA PHE A 60 3.78 -7.80 8.71
C PHE A 60 4.59 -6.53 8.94
N HIS A 61 5.88 -6.59 8.58
CA HIS A 61 6.78 -5.46 8.65
C HIS A 61 6.89 -4.81 7.28
N PHE A 62 6.68 -3.50 7.23
CA PHE A 62 6.81 -2.74 6.00
C PHE A 62 7.73 -1.55 6.24
N SER A 63 8.72 -1.40 5.38
CA SER A 63 9.57 -0.21 5.32
C SER A 63 9.52 0.37 3.91
N GLY A 64 9.25 1.65 3.76
CA GLY A 64 9.20 2.29 2.45
C GLY A 64 8.23 3.44 2.38
N SER A 65 7.51 3.57 1.26
CA SER A 65 6.52 4.63 1.04
C SER A 65 5.23 4.06 0.47
N LEU A 66 4.11 4.52 0.99
CA LEU A 66 2.76 4.16 0.55
C LEU A 66 2.05 5.43 0.06
N VAL A 67 1.61 5.44 -1.20
CA VAL A 67 0.95 6.59 -1.82
C VAL A 67 -0.36 6.12 -2.46
N ASP A 68 -1.48 6.68 -2.00
CA ASP A 68 -2.82 6.45 -2.54
C ASP A 68 -3.18 7.61 -3.49
N MET A 69 -3.31 7.33 -4.78
CA MET A 69 -3.38 8.35 -5.83
C MET A 69 -4.70 8.33 -6.62
N TRP A 70 -5.46 7.23 -6.58
CA TRP A 70 -6.69 7.08 -7.37
C TRP A 70 -7.68 6.10 -6.73
N TYR A 71 -8.89 6.01 -7.28
CA TYR A 71 -9.83 4.96 -6.89
C TYR A 71 -9.50 3.64 -7.58
N SER A 72 -9.44 2.55 -6.82
CA SER A 72 -9.05 1.25 -7.36
C SER A 72 -9.99 0.74 -8.46
N ASP A 73 -9.46 0.47 -9.65
CA ASP A 73 -10.22 -0.17 -10.75
C ASP A 73 -10.33 -1.69 -10.62
N GLN A 74 -9.46 -2.32 -9.82
CA GLN A 74 -9.39 -3.78 -9.69
C GLN A 74 -10.16 -4.28 -8.48
N ALA A 75 -10.04 -3.59 -7.35
CA ALA A 75 -10.69 -3.98 -6.12
C ALA A 75 -11.76 -2.95 -5.78
N THR A 76 -12.92 -3.15 -6.41
CA THR A 76 -14.09 -2.25 -6.39
C THR A 76 -15.14 -2.64 -5.36
N GLY A 77 -15.04 -3.84 -4.76
CA GLY A 77 -15.98 -4.32 -3.73
C GLY A 77 -15.70 -3.71 -2.35
N PRO A 78 -16.69 -3.76 -1.43
CA PRO A 78 -16.48 -3.36 -0.05
C PRO A 78 -15.37 -4.22 0.58
N TRP A 79 -14.56 -3.61 1.44
CA TRP A 79 -13.60 -4.38 2.24
C TRP A 79 -14.33 -5.30 3.21
N GLY A 80 -13.73 -6.45 3.54
CA GLY A 80 -14.31 -7.40 4.47
C GLY A 80 -13.24 -8.12 5.29
N TYR A 81 -13.48 -8.22 6.59
CA TYR A 81 -12.60 -8.89 7.55
C TYR A 81 -13.14 -10.28 7.92
N GLY A 82 -12.25 -11.20 8.30
CA GLY A 82 -12.56 -12.50 8.89
C GLY A 82 -12.85 -13.61 7.87
N VAL A 83 -13.52 -13.29 6.75
CA VAL A 83 -13.79 -14.26 5.67
C VAL A 83 -12.68 -14.22 4.60
N TYR A 84 -12.27 -13.00 4.21
CA TYR A 84 -11.31 -12.81 3.13
C TYR A 84 -9.86 -12.80 3.62
N TYR A 85 -9.63 -12.20 4.78
CA TYR A 85 -8.35 -12.11 5.47
C TYR A 85 -8.57 -11.88 6.97
N THR A 86 -7.56 -12.17 7.80
CA THR A 86 -7.45 -11.59 9.15
C THR A 86 -6.27 -10.64 9.18
N ALA A 87 -6.31 -9.61 10.03
CA ALA A 87 -5.28 -8.58 10.05
C ALA A 87 -3.99 -9.07 10.75
N PRO A 88 -2.80 -8.72 10.23
CA PRO A 88 -1.53 -8.94 10.93
C PRO A 88 -1.34 -7.95 12.07
N TYR A 89 -0.36 -8.23 12.94
CA TYR A 89 0.35 -7.19 13.67
C TYR A 89 1.16 -6.38 12.66
N ARG A 90 0.89 -5.08 12.59
CA ARG A 90 1.47 -4.18 11.58
C ARG A 90 2.59 -3.37 12.18
N ASP A 91 3.71 -3.36 11.50
CA ASP A 91 4.88 -2.59 11.85
C ASP A 91 5.26 -1.69 10.67
N TRP A 92 4.73 -0.47 10.68
CA TRP A 92 4.85 0.51 9.59
C TRP A 92 6.04 1.44 9.80
N HIS A 93 6.99 1.41 8.87
CA HIS A 93 8.16 2.28 8.87
C HIS A 93 8.28 3.05 7.54
N TYR A 94 8.63 4.33 7.63
CA TYR A 94 9.11 5.08 6.47
C TYR A 94 10.58 4.75 6.24
N ASP A 95 10.97 4.51 4.99
CA ASP A 95 12.38 4.33 4.61
C ASP A 95 13.03 5.72 4.43
N THR A 96 13.92 6.08 5.35
CA THR A 96 14.58 7.39 5.35
C THR A 96 15.56 7.58 4.19
N ASP A 97 15.98 6.52 3.50
CA ASP A 97 16.82 6.66 2.30
C ASP A 97 16.06 7.37 1.18
N LEU A 98 14.73 7.33 1.22
CA LEU A 98 13.84 8.06 0.31
C LEU A 98 13.83 9.57 0.56
N LEU A 99 14.51 10.08 1.59
CA LEU A 99 14.75 11.52 1.74
C LEU A 99 15.73 12.05 0.67
N SER A 100 16.55 11.17 0.08
CA SER A 100 17.42 11.54 -1.04
C SER A 100 16.72 11.28 -2.38
N PRO A 101 16.53 12.30 -3.24
CA PRO A 101 15.93 12.12 -4.56
C PRO A 101 16.70 11.18 -5.48
N SER A 102 17.99 10.94 -5.22
CA SER A 102 18.79 9.96 -5.97
C SER A 102 18.36 8.51 -5.73
N ASN A 103 17.69 8.26 -4.61
CA ASN A 103 17.28 6.92 -4.17
C ASN A 103 15.80 6.65 -4.49
N TRP A 104 15.13 7.60 -5.16
CA TRP A 104 13.74 7.42 -5.53
C TRP A 104 13.60 6.35 -6.60
N PRO A 105 12.61 5.45 -6.46
CA PRO A 105 12.22 4.57 -7.54
C PRO A 105 11.91 5.35 -8.82
N PRO A 106 12.15 4.77 -10.01
CA PRO A 106 11.71 5.36 -11.26
C PRO A 106 10.21 5.70 -11.24
N GLY A 107 9.85 6.90 -11.69
CA GLY A 107 8.45 7.34 -11.75
C GLY A 107 7.87 7.89 -10.45
N SER A 108 8.68 8.07 -9.40
CA SER A 108 8.24 8.78 -8.18
C SER A 108 7.64 10.17 -8.52
N PRO A 109 6.46 10.53 -7.98
CA PRO A 109 5.84 11.83 -8.23
C PRO A 109 6.75 12.95 -7.77
N ARG A 110 6.84 14.00 -8.58
CA ARG A 110 7.63 15.19 -8.27
C ARG A 110 6.74 16.41 -8.35
N VAL A 111 6.74 17.21 -7.30
CA VAL A 111 6.12 18.53 -7.33
C VAL A 111 7.14 19.50 -7.94
N HIS A 112 6.76 20.13 -9.05
CA HIS A 112 7.55 21.17 -9.68
C HIS A 112 6.83 22.51 -9.50
N THR A 113 7.54 23.51 -9.00
CA THR A 113 7.04 24.88 -8.92
C THR A 113 7.61 25.67 -10.08
N VAL A 114 6.73 26.29 -10.87
CA VAL A 114 7.13 27.25 -11.90
C VAL A 114 7.13 28.64 -11.27
N GLN A 115 8.26 29.34 -11.36
CA GLN A 115 8.36 30.75 -10.94
C GLN A 115 8.59 31.63 -12.16
N ARG A 116 7.84 32.72 -12.28
CA ARG A 116 7.98 33.69 -13.37
C ARG A 116 9.13 34.65 -13.05
N GLY A 117 10.20 34.58 -13.83
CA GLY A 117 11.28 35.57 -13.82
C GLY A 117 11.02 36.75 -14.77
N ILE A 118 11.73 37.85 -14.55
CA ILE A 118 11.79 39.00 -15.47
C ILE A 118 13.06 38.86 -16.31
N TRP A 119 12.99 39.18 -17.59
CA TRP A 119 14.18 39.25 -18.43
C TRP A 119 15.14 40.32 -17.92
N ARG A 120 16.42 39.96 -17.74
CA ARG A 120 17.52 40.90 -17.48
C ARG A 120 18.68 40.56 -18.42
N GLN A 121 19.04 41.50 -19.28
CA GLN A 121 20.26 41.43 -20.06
C GLN A 121 21.46 41.72 -19.14
N ILE A 122 22.47 40.85 -19.15
CA ILE A 122 23.73 41.07 -18.46
C ILE A 122 24.66 41.73 -19.49
N SER A 123 25.05 42.99 -19.23
CA SER A 123 26.05 43.74 -19.98
C SER A 123 27.45 43.43 -19.47
#